data_AF-A0A4S8P8E3-F1
#
_entry.id   AF-A0A4S8P8E3-F1
#
_cell.length_a   1.000
_cell.length_b   1.000
_cell.length_c   1.000
_cell.angle_alpha   90.00
_cell.angle_beta   90.00
_cell.angle_gamma   90.00
#
_symmetry.space_group_name_H-M   'P 1'
#
loop_
_entity.id
_entity.type
_entity.pdbx_description
1 polymer ?
#
loop_
_entity_poly.entity_id
_entity_poly.type
_entity_poly.pdbx_seq_one_letter_code
_entity_poly.pdbx_strand_id
1 'polypeptide(L)'
;MIALNATSTLTMSSREIAELTGKLHKNVLEDVRRMLTELSFQPSDFAGSYIDPTGRRLPCFNLPKRETLILVSGYSVALRSRIIDRWMELEEQVASPAIPNFSNPAEAARAWAAEFEQKQLAQAQVAELKPMAVIGARAASHEHSLNRFVRTLPGINSMAIKKDLMAHNYLRKLAGS
;
A
#
# COMPACT_ATOMS: atom_id res chain seq x y z
N MET A 1 -6.78 -4.43 -34.22
CA MET A 1 -6.00 -3.20 -33.90
C MET A 1 -6.88 -2.33 -33.03
N ILE A 2 -6.71 -2.39 -31.70
CA ILE A 2 -7.46 -1.54 -30.77
C ILE A 2 -6.68 -0.23 -30.66
N ALA A 3 -7.30 0.88 -31.07
CA ALA A 3 -6.73 2.21 -30.91
C ALA A 3 -6.61 2.53 -29.42
N LEU A 4 -5.41 2.89 -28.95
CA LEU A 4 -5.22 3.42 -27.60
C LEU A 4 -5.99 4.73 -27.48
N ASN A 5 -6.95 4.76 -26.55
CA ASN A 5 -7.66 5.97 -26.15
C ASN A 5 -6.63 7.00 -25.67
N ALA A 6 -6.51 8.11 -26.40
CA ALA A 6 -5.85 9.30 -25.89
C ALA A 6 -6.67 9.79 -24.67
N THR A 7 -6.19 9.53 -23.47
CA THR A 7 -6.72 10.12 -22.25
C THR A 7 -6.50 11.63 -22.32
N SER A 8 -7.49 12.37 -22.80
CA SER A 8 -7.51 13.83 -22.72
C SER A 8 -7.42 14.21 -21.25
N THR A 9 -6.30 14.80 -20.86
CA THR A 9 -6.10 15.27 -19.49
C THR A 9 -7.06 16.44 -19.27
N LEU A 10 -8.04 16.22 -18.39
CA LEU A 10 -8.99 17.26 -18.01
C LEU A 10 -8.21 18.40 -17.33
N THR A 11 -8.28 19.59 -17.93
CA THR A 11 -7.62 20.80 -17.44
C THR A 11 -8.63 21.92 -17.30
N MET A 12 -8.27 22.93 -16.49
CA MET A 12 -9.02 24.18 -16.34
C MET A 12 -8.09 25.35 -16.67
N SER A 13 -8.57 26.27 -17.51
CA SER A 13 -7.79 27.43 -17.90
C SER A 13 -7.76 28.49 -16.79
N SER A 14 -6.68 29.26 -16.71
CA SER A 14 -6.56 30.39 -15.78
C SER A 14 -7.65 31.46 -15.98
N ARG A 15 -8.24 31.52 -17.17
CA ARG A 15 -9.38 32.40 -17.47
C ARG A 15 -10.67 31.87 -16.83
N GLU A 16 -10.98 30.59 -16.99
CA GLU A 16 -12.13 29.97 -16.31
C GLU A 16 -12.00 30.11 -14.78
N ILE A 17 -10.79 29.92 -14.25
CA ILE A 17 -10.52 30.16 -12.82
C ILE A 17 -10.81 31.61 -12.44
N ALA A 18 -10.39 32.58 -13.25
CA ALA A 18 -10.66 34.00 -13.01
C ALA A 18 -12.17 34.31 -13.01
N GLU A 19 -12.92 33.77 -13.98
CA GLU A 19 -14.37 33.91 -14.07
C GLU A 19 -15.10 33.30 -12.87
N LEU A 20 -14.70 32.08 -12.46
CA LEU A 20 -15.31 31.39 -11.31
C LEU A 20 -14.98 32.02 -9.96
N THR A 21 -13.79 32.61 -9.82
CA THR A 21 -13.33 33.19 -8.56
C THR A 21 -13.60 34.68 -8.44
N GLY A 22 -14.02 35.34 -9.52
CA GLY A 22 -14.21 36.80 -9.59
C GLY A 22 -12.91 37.61 -9.51
N LYS A 23 -11.74 36.96 -9.59
CA LYS A 23 -10.44 37.63 -9.60
C LYS A 23 -10.10 38.12 -11.01
N LEU A 24 -9.36 39.24 -11.08
CA LEU A 24 -8.77 39.69 -12.34
C LEU A 24 -7.81 38.63 -12.90
N HIS A 25 -7.95 38.29 -14.20
CA HIS A 25 -7.13 37.26 -14.85
C HIS A 25 -5.63 37.52 -14.71
N LYS A 26 -5.19 38.77 -14.77
CA LYS A 26 -3.79 39.17 -14.51
C LYS A 26 -3.28 38.69 -13.15
N ASN A 27 -4.10 38.81 -12.09
CA ASN A 27 -3.71 38.37 -10.75
C ASN A 27 -3.67 36.84 -10.67
N VAL A 28 -4.61 36.16 -11.35
CA VAL A 28 -4.57 34.70 -11.44
C VAL A 28 -3.31 34.21 -12.16
N LEU A 29 -2.87 34.88 -13.23
CA LEU A 29 -1.61 34.52 -13.91
C LEU A 29 -0.40 34.63 -12.98
N GLU A 30 -0.35 35.67 -12.15
CA GLU A 30 0.73 35.88 -11.19
C GLU A 30 0.70 34.87 -10.04
N ASP A 31 -0.50 34.63 -9.49
CA ASP A 31 -0.73 33.63 -8.45
C ASP A 31 -0.35 32.22 -8.95
N VAL A 32 -0.67 31.88 -10.21
CA VAL A 32 -0.23 30.61 -10.84
C VAL A 32 1.28 30.53 -10.94
N ARG A 33 1.97 31.58 -11.42
CA ARG A 33 3.44 31.57 -11.53
C ARG A 33 4.12 31.37 -10.18
N ARG A 34 3.62 32.06 -9.15
CA ARG A 34 4.11 31.92 -7.78
C ARG A 34 3.89 30.50 -7.26
N MET A 35 2.67 29.98 -7.38
CA MET A 35 2.33 28.60 -6.98
C MET A 35 3.22 27.57 -7.68
N LEU A 36 3.45 27.71 -8.99
CA LEU A 36 4.31 26.78 -9.74
C LEU A 36 5.75 26.83 -9.26
N THR A 37 6.26 28.03 -8.95
CA THR A 37 7.62 28.20 -8.40
C THR A 37 7.74 27.55 -7.02
N GLU A 38 6.76 27.74 -6.13
CA GLU A 38 6.73 27.11 -4.81
C GLU A 38 6.64 25.58 -4.88
N LEU A 39 5.91 25.06 -5.88
CA LEU A 39 5.80 23.62 -6.14
C LEU A 39 6.95 23.04 -6.97
N SER A 40 7.99 23.84 -7.29
CA SER A 40 9.13 23.44 -8.13
C SER A 40 8.76 22.94 -9.54
N PHE A 41 7.69 23.49 -10.13
CA PHE A 41 7.30 23.28 -11.51
C PHE A 41 7.76 24.42 -12.42
N GLN A 42 7.96 24.13 -13.70
CA GLN A 42 8.26 25.16 -14.69
C GLN A 42 6.96 25.76 -15.23
N PRO A 43 6.85 27.09 -15.40
CA PRO A 43 5.66 27.70 -16.01
C PRO A 43 5.36 27.18 -17.41
N SER A 44 6.37 26.72 -18.15
CA SER A 44 6.20 26.09 -19.46
C SER A 44 5.33 24.83 -19.43
N ASP A 45 5.28 24.13 -18.31
CA ASP A 45 4.61 22.83 -18.18
C ASP A 45 3.09 22.96 -18.35
N PHE A 46 2.55 24.14 -18.07
CA PHE A 46 1.12 24.44 -18.13
C PHE A 46 0.79 25.61 -19.07
N ALA A 47 1.76 26.10 -19.83
CA ALA A 47 1.60 27.28 -20.67
C ALA A 47 0.57 27.03 -21.78
N GLY A 48 -0.33 27.99 -21.97
CA GLY A 48 -1.34 27.99 -23.00
C GLY A 48 -1.56 29.39 -23.57
N SER A 49 -2.48 29.50 -24.52
CA SER A 49 -2.88 30.79 -25.07
C SER A 49 -4.36 30.77 -25.44
N TYR A 50 -5.02 31.91 -25.34
CA TYR A 50 -6.40 32.11 -25.79
C TYR A 50 -6.50 33.29 -26.73
N ILE A 51 -7.59 33.34 -27.49
CA ILE A 51 -7.94 34.48 -28.35
C ILE A 51 -8.95 35.34 -27.58
N ASP A 52 -8.60 36.59 -27.39
CA ASP A 52 -9.46 37.59 -26.76
C ASP A 52 -10.55 38.07 -27.76
N PRO A 53 -11.67 38.67 -27.32
CA PRO A 53 -12.70 39.19 -28.24
C PRO A 53 -12.17 40.22 -29.25
N THR A 54 -11.02 40.84 -28.96
CA THR A 54 -10.29 41.74 -29.87
C THR A 54 -9.49 41.02 -30.96
N GLY A 55 -9.52 39.69 -31.01
CA GLY A 55 -8.75 38.85 -31.94
C GLY A 55 -7.28 38.67 -31.55
N ARG A 56 -6.85 39.21 -30.40
CA ARG A 56 -5.46 39.12 -29.94
C ARG A 56 -5.20 37.79 -29.24
N ARG A 57 -4.05 37.18 -29.51
CA ARG A 57 -3.59 35.98 -28.81
C ARG A 57 -2.88 36.36 -27.52
N LEU A 58 -3.43 35.95 -26.38
CA LEU A 58 -2.93 36.25 -25.04
C LEU A 58 -2.54 34.97 -24.30
N PRO A 59 -1.56 35.02 -23.39
CA PRO A 59 -1.13 33.86 -22.62
C PRO A 59 -2.16 33.46 -21.57
N CYS A 60 -2.29 32.16 -21.34
CA CYS A 60 -3.01 31.57 -20.22
C CYS A 60 -2.25 30.35 -19.67
N PHE A 61 -2.76 29.74 -18.61
CA PHE A 61 -2.29 28.46 -18.11
C PHE A 61 -3.44 27.45 -18.14
N ASN A 62 -3.14 26.19 -18.46
CA ASN A 62 -4.09 25.08 -18.41
C ASN A 62 -3.65 24.13 -17.30
N LEU A 63 -4.32 24.20 -16.15
CA LEU A 63 -3.94 23.47 -14.96
C LEU A 63 -4.71 22.15 -14.84
N PRO A 64 -4.07 21.05 -14.43
CA PRO A 64 -4.78 19.84 -14.06
C PRO A 64 -5.63 20.07 -12.80
N LYS A 65 -6.48 19.08 -12.49
CA LYS A 65 -7.38 19.12 -11.33
C LYS A 65 -6.64 19.43 -10.02
N ARG A 66 -5.47 18.82 -9.79
CA ARG A 66 -4.72 18.98 -8.53
C ARG A 66 -4.23 20.42 -8.35
N GLU A 67 -3.58 20.97 -9.35
CA GLU A 67 -3.00 22.33 -9.32
C GLU A 67 -4.10 23.39 -9.25
N THR A 68 -5.22 23.16 -9.94
CA THR A 68 -6.41 24.01 -9.83
C THR A 68 -6.94 24.03 -8.39
N LEU A 69 -7.05 22.87 -7.73
CA LEU A 69 -7.53 22.79 -6.35
C LEU A 69 -6.56 23.46 -5.36
N ILE A 70 -5.25 23.30 -5.55
CA ILE A 70 -4.24 23.99 -4.73
C ILE A 70 -4.42 25.51 -4.84
N LEU A 71 -4.48 26.03 -6.07
CA LEU A 71 -4.66 27.46 -6.33
C LEU A 71 -5.94 28.02 -5.71
N VAL A 72 -7.09 27.37 -5.99
CA VAL A 72 -8.41 27.86 -5.56
C VAL A 72 -8.59 27.74 -4.05
N SER A 73 -8.03 26.70 -3.42
CA SER A 73 -7.96 26.62 -1.97
C SER A 73 -7.19 27.83 -1.42
N GLY A 74 -6.08 28.25 -2.04
CA GLY A 74 -5.35 29.48 -1.68
C GLY A 74 -6.19 30.77 -1.73
N TYR A 75 -7.28 30.82 -2.48
CA TYR A 75 -8.11 32.03 -2.60
C TYR A 75 -9.24 32.11 -1.57
N SER A 76 -9.94 31.00 -1.32
CA SER A 76 -11.08 30.98 -0.40
C SER A 76 -10.67 30.47 0.97
N VAL A 77 -10.60 31.39 1.94
CA VAL A 77 -10.33 31.04 3.36
C VAL A 77 -11.34 29.99 3.86
N ALA A 78 -12.62 30.17 3.52
CA ALA A 78 -13.68 29.24 3.91
C ALA A 78 -13.51 27.84 3.27
N LEU A 79 -12.99 27.77 2.03
CA LEU A 79 -12.68 26.47 1.42
C LEU A 79 -11.49 25.82 2.12
N ARG A 80 -10.44 26.58 2.47
CA ARG A 80 -9.29 26.04 3.21
C ARG A 80 -9.71 25.53 4.58
N SER A 81 -10.48 26.30 5.33
CA SER A 81 -10.90 25.89 6.68
C SER A 81 -11.67 24.57 6.61
N ARG A 82 -12.65 24.44 5.71
CA ARG A 82 -13.41 23.19 5.52
C ARG A 82 -12.54 21.99 5.13
N ILE A 83 -11.50 22.20 4.33
CA ILE A 83 -10.56 21.13 3.97
C ILE A 83 -9.74 20.73 5.21
N ILE A 84 -9.22 21.71 5.96
CA ILE A 84 -8.45 21.48 7.19
C ILE A 84 -9.30 20.76 8.23
N ASP A 85 -10.49 21.27 8.53
CA ASP A 85 -11.43 20.68 9.49
C ASP A 85 -11.75 19.24 9.12
N ARG A 86 -12.03 18.97 7.84
CA ARG A 86 -12.32 17.61 7.36
C ARG A 86 -11.12 16.66 7.51
N TRP A 87 -9.90 17.15 7.31
CA TRP A 87 -8.70 16.34 7.54
C TRP A 87 -8.48 16.07 9.02
N MET A 88 -8.68 17.06 9.90
CA MET A 88 -8.63 16.85 11.35
C MET A 88 -9.67 15.82 11.81
N GLU A 89 -10.90 15.87 11.30
CA GLU A 89 -11.92 14.84 11.58
C GLU A 89 -11.49 13.43 11.13
N LEU A 90 -10.87 13.31 9.95
CA LEU A 90 -10.37 12.04 9.45
C LEU A 90 -9.18 11.55 10.28
N GLU A 91 -8.31 12.45 10.69
CA GLU A 91 -7.20 12.15 11.61
C GLU A 91 -7.72 11.70 12.96
N GLU A 92 -8.75 12.31 13.54
CA GLU A 92 -9.40 11.84 14.77
C GLU A 92 -10.04 10.45 14.60
N GLN A 93 -10.66 10.19 13.44
CA GLN A 93 -11.22 8.88 13.11
C GLN A 93 -10.15 7.79 13.00
N VAL A 94 -8.97 8.12 12.47
CA VAL A 94 -7.84 7.19 12.33
C VAL A 94 -7.00 7.11 13.61
N ALA A 95 -6.88 8.22 14.34
CA ALA A 95 -6.19 8.36 15.62
C ALA A 95 -7.00 7.83 16.79
N SER A 96 -8.06 7.08 16.52
CA SER A 96 -8.62 6.10 17.44
C SER A 96 -8.01 4.71 17.17
N PRO A 97 -6.75 4.44 17.56
CA PRO A 97 -6.40 3.05 17.81
C PRO A 97 -7.34 2.56 18.92
N ALA A 98 -7.83 1.34 18.78
CA ALA A 98 -8.55 0.61 19.81
C ALA A 98 -7.61 0.34 21.01
N ILE A 99 -7.20 1.39 21.71
CA ILE A 99 -6.59 1.28 23.02
C ILE A 99 -7.78 1.06 23.95
N PRO A 100 -7.88 -0.12 24.59
CA PRO A 100 -8.97 -0.37 25.51
C PRO A 100 -8.96 0.70 26.60
N ASN A 101 -10.14 1.25 26.88
CA ASN A 101 -10.35 2.17 27.97
C ASN A 101 -10.03 1.45 29.31
N PHE A 102 -8.83 1.68 29.85
CA PHE A 102 -8.39 1.07 31.10
C PHE A 102 -9.18 1.52 32.34
N SER A 103 -10.14 2.44 32.19
CA SER A 103 -11.07 2.82 33.25
C SER A 103 -12.16 1.76 33.51
N ASN A 104 -12.29 0.74 32.67
CA ASN A 104 -13.21 -0.39 32.86
C ASN A 104 -12.43 -1.72 33.07
N PRO A 105 -12.20 -2.15 34.33
CA PRO A 105 -11.45 -3.36 34.64
C PRO A 105 -12.00 -4.63 33.97
N ALA A 106 -13.31 -4.68 33.70
CA ALA A 106 -13.96 -5.82 33.08
C ALA A 106 -13.59 -6.00 31.59
N GLU A 107 -13.33 -4.91 30.87
CA GLU A 107 -12.91 -4.98 29.46
C GLU A 107 -11.45 -5.38 29.32
N ALA A 108 -10.58 -4.87 30.20
CA ALA A 108 -9.18 -5.27 30.25
C ALA A 108 -9.02 -6.77 30.57
N ALA A 109 -9.81 -7.29 31.52
CA ALA A 109 -9.81 -8.72 31.85
C ALA A 109 -10.28 -9.60 30.67
N ARG A 110 -11.29 -9.15 29.91
CA ARG A 110 -11.77 -9.87 28.72
C ARG A 110 -10.74 -9.88 27.59
N ALA A 111 -10.07 -8.76 27.34
CA ALA A 111 -9.02 -8.68 26.32
C ALA A 111 -7.84 -9.60 26.68
N TRP A 112 -7.41 -9.60 27.94
CA TRP A 112 -6.34 -10.48 28.41
C TRP A 112 -6.70 -11.96 28.32
N ALA A 113 -7.94 -12.33 28.65
CA ALA A 113 -8.42 -13.71 28.51
C ALA A 113 -8.39 -14.17 27.04
N ALA A 114 -8.85 -13.33 26.12
CA ALA A 114 -8.83 -13.65 24.68
C ALA A 114 -7.40 -13.80 24.14
N GLU A 115 -6.48 -12.93 24.53
CA GLU A 115 -5.06 -13.06 24.16
C GLU A 115 -4.43 -14.32 24.74
N PHE A 116 -4.75 -14.67 25.98
CA PHE A 116 -4.24 -15.87 26.63
C PHE A 116 -4.74 -17.14 25.95
N GLU A 117 -6.02 -17.23 25.62
CA GLU A 117 -6.61 -18.35 24.88
C GLU A 117 -5.98 -18.50 23.48
N GLN A 118 -5.83 -17.39 22.74
CA GLN A 118 -5.15 -17.42 21.45
C GLN A 118 -3.70 -17.90 21.57
N LYS A 119 -2.98 -17.42 22.59
CA LYS A 119 -1.60 -17.84 22.84
C LYS A 119 -1.52 -19.32 23.22
N GLN A 120 -2.46 -19.83 24.00
CA GLN A 120 -2.56 -21.25 24.36
C GLN A 120 -2.82 -22.13 23.13
N LEU A 121 -3.76 -21.73 22.26
CA LEU A 121 -4.03 -22.43 21.01
C LEU A 121 -2.82 -22.44 20.07
N ALA A 122 -2.14 -21.29 19.94
CA ALA A 122 -0.92 -21.20 19.14
C ALA A 122 0.22 -22.04 19.73
N GLN A 123 0.39 -22.07 21.06
CA GLN A 123 1.39 -22.91 21.72
C GLN A 123 1.08 -24.40 21.58
N ALA A 124 -0.19 -24.79 21.63
CA ALA A 124 -0.60 -26.18 21.39
C ALA A 124 -0.26 -26.63 19.96
N GLN A 125 -0.54 -25.79 18.95
CA GLN A 125 -0.17 -26.08 17.56
C GLN A 125 1.36 -26.13 17.36
N VAL A 126 2.11 -25.21 17.98
CA VAL A 126 3.58 -25.23 17.94
C VAL A 126 4.13 -26.49 18.62
N ALA A 127 3.54 -26.92 19.74
CA ALA A 127 3.94 -28.15 20.43
C ALA A 127 3.69 -29.40 19.58
N GLU A 128 2.56 -29.47 18.87
CA GLU A 128 2.22 -30.57 17.96
C GLU A 128 3.15 -30.63 16.75
N LEU A 129 3.51 -29.49 16.17
CA LEU A 129 4.37 -29.42 14.98
C LEU A 129 5.88 -29.52 15.30
N LYS A 130 6.28 -29.27 16.54
CA LYS A 130 7.67 -29.35 17.01
C LYS A 130 8.40 -30.65 16.64
N PRO A 131 7.82 -31.86 16.83
CA PRO A 131 8.48 -33.10 16.41
C PRO A 131 8.74 -33.18 14.89
N MET A 132 7.81 -32.72 14.05
CA MET A 132 8.00 -32.68 12.58
C MET A 132 9.04 -31.63 12.16
N ALA A 133 9.06 -30.47 12.81
CA ALA A 133 10.03 -29.41 12.52
C ALA A 133 11.48 -29.83 12.81
N VAL A 134 11.72 -30.58 13.90
CA VAL A 134 13.05 -31.11 14.24
C VAL A 134 13.54 -32.13 13.19
N ILE A 135 12.65 -33.01 12.72
CA ILE A 135 12.96 -33.99 11.68
C ILE A 135 13.23 -33.28 10.35
N GLY A 136 12.42 -32.30 9.97
CA GLY A 136 12.58 -31.52 8.74
C GLY A 136 13.87 -30.70 8.70
N ALA A 137 14.21 -30.01 9.80
CA ALA A 137 15.45 -29.23 9.89
C ALA A 137 16.70 -30.13 9.80
N ARG A 138 16.65 -31.34 10.38
CA ARG A 138 17.76 -32.29 10.34
C ARG A 138 17.87 -33.04 9.01
N ALA A 139 16.77 -33.21 8.28
CA ALA A 139 16.79 -33.67 6.90
C ALA A 139 17.35 -32.60 5.94
N ALA A 140 17.11 -31.32 6.22
CA ALA A 140 17.56 -30.20 5.41
C ALA A 140 19.05 -29.84 5.59
N SER A 141 19.71 -30.21 6.70
CA SER A 141 21.12 -29.89 6.94
C SER A 141 22.11 -30.68 6.05
N HIS A 142 21.64 -31.63 5.22
CA HIS A 142 22.41 -32.38 4.19
C HIS A 142 23.73 -33.02 4.67
N GLU A 143 23.96 -33.13 5.98
CA GLU A 143 25.21 -33.65 6.55
C GLU A 143 25.38 -35.16 6.32
N HIS A 144 24.26 -35.86 6.06
CA HIS A 144 24.19 -37.30 5.83
C HIS A 144 23.21 -37.63 4.69
N SER A 145 23.55 -38.61 3.84
CA SER A 145 22.60 -39.20 2.87
C SER A 145 21.32 -39.67 3.58
N LEU A 146 20.16 -39.55 2.93
CA LEU A 146 18.86 -40.04 3.41
C LEU A 146 18.93 -41.46 4.02
N ASN A 147 19.75 -42.35 3.46
CA ASN A 147 19.95 -43.71 3.98
C ASN A 147 20.67 -43.75 5.34
N ARG A 148 21.58 -42.81 5.61
CA ARG A 148 22.28 -42.69 6.90
C ARG A 148 21.39 -42.01 7.93
N PHE A 149 20.58 -41.03 7.53
CA PHE A 149 19.57 -40.40 8.38
C PHE A 149 18.54 -41.41 8.92
N VAL A 150 17.94 -42.23 8.04
CA VAL A 150 16.93 -43.25 8.42
C VAL A 150 17.45 -44.26 9.44
N ARG A 151 18.77 -44.53 9.48
CA ARG A 151 19.39 -45.45 10.46
C ARG A 151 19.63 -44.84 11.84
N THR A 152 19.57 -43.51 11.96
CA THR A 152 19.76 -42.81 13.25
C THR A 152 18.47 -42.71 14.06
N LEU A 153 17.33 -43.05 13.47
CA LEU A 153 16.03 -43.04 14.14
C LEU A 153 15.84 -44.32 14.97
N PRO A 154 15.52 -44.24 16.27
CA PRO A 154 15.41 -45.40 17.14
C PRO A 154 14.23 -46.30 16.75
N GLY A 155 14.45 -47.61 16.73
CA GLY A 155 13.40 -48.61 16.49
C GLY A 155 12.97 -48.80 15.02
N ILE A 156 13.66 -48.18 14.07
CA ILE A 156 13.24 -48.18 12.66
C ILE A 156 13.90 -49.31 11.86
N ASN A 157 13.07 -50.08 11.14
CA ASN A 157 13.54 -51.05 10.14
C ASN A 157 13.81 -50.36 8.79
N SER A 158 15.09 -50.11 8.50
CA SER A 158 15.49 -49.42 7.26
C SER A 158 15.09 -50.14 5.97
N MET A 159 14.85 -51.45 5.99
CA MET A 159 14.42 -52.21 4.80
C MET A 159 12.94 -52.00 4.51
N ALA A 160 12.10 -51.91 5.54
CA ALA A 160 10.68 -51.59 5.39
C ALA A 160 10.49 -50.19 4.80
N ILE A 161 11.22 -49.19 5.29
CA ILE A 161 11.14 -47.81 4.79
C ILE A 161 11.60 -47.70 3.34
N LYS A 162 12.69 -48.38 2.95
CA LYS A 162 13.12 -48.39 1.54
C LYS A 162 12.04 -48.95 0.63
N LYS A 163 11.37 -50.03 1.03
CA LYS A 163 10.25 -50.63 0.29
C LYS A 163 9.10 -49.63 0.14
N ASP A 164 8.75 -48.94 1.22
CA ASP A 164 7.65 -47.98 1.25
C ASP A 164 7.94 -46.72 0.40
N LEU A 165 9.16 -46.16 0.52
CA LEU A 165 9.62 -45.04 -0.31
C LEU A 165 9.72 -45.40 -1.79
N MET A 166 10.05 -46.65 -2.13
CA MET A 166 9.98 -47.15 -3.51
C MET A 166 8.54 -47.30 -4.00
N ALA A 167 7.61 -47.76 -3.14
CA ALA A 167 6.19 -47.90 -3.48
C ALA A 167 5.53 -46.54 -3.74
N HIS A 168 5.94 -45.49 -3.02
CA HIS A 168 5.47 -44.12 -3.21
C HIS A 168 6.30 -43.31 -4.23
N ASN A 169 7.16 -43.96 -5.03
CA ASN A 169 7.99 -43.34 -6.08
C ASN A 169 8.99 -42.27 -5.61
N TYR A 170 9.32 -42.19 -4.32
CA TYR A 170 10.34 -41.29 -3.79
C TYR A 170 11.78 -41.81 -3.99
N LEU A 171 11.96 -43.13 -4.16
CA LEU A 171 13.23 -43.76 -4.52
C LEU A 171 13.05 -44.60 -5.80
N ARG A 172 13.90 -44.39 -6.80
CA ARG A 172 13.92 -45.21 -8.03
C ARG A 172 15.17 -46.09 -8.03
N LYS A 173 14.99 -47.39 -8.30
CA LYS A 173 16.12 -48.30 -8.56
C LYS A 173 16.78 -47.84 -9.86
N LEU A 174 18.02 -47.36 -9.79
CA LEU A 174 18.82 -47.15 -10.99
C LEU A 174 18.95 -48.52 -11.67
N ALA A 175 18.35 -48.66 -12.86
CA ALA A 175 18.61 -49.80 -13.71
C ALA A 175 20.11 -49.78 -14.02
N GLY A 176 20.80 -50.87 -13.67
CA GLY A 176 22.26 -50.91 -13.58
C GLY A 176 22.96 -50.52 -14.88
N SER A 177 24.13 -49.89 -14.71
CA SER A 177 25.31 -50.21 -15.50
C SER A 177 25.87 -51.57 -15.08
#